data_AF-A0A940A3A6-F1
#
_entry.id   AF-A0A940A3A6-F1
#
_cell.length_a   1.000
_cell.length_b   1.000
_cell.length_c   1.000
_cell.angle_alpha   90.00
_cell.angle_beta   90.00
_cell.angle_gamma   90.00
#
_symmetry.space_group_name_H-M   'P 1'
#
loop_
_entity.id
_entity.type
_entity.pdbx_description
1 polymer ?
#
loop_
_entity_poly.entity_id
_entity_poly.type
_entity_poly.pdbx_seq_one_letter_code
_entity_poly.pdbx_strand_id
1 'polypeptide(L)'
;MANGKIYSFSKGVISNGVLDFSRRTPFVREVMLEKINPVRIILPMKMNYGVPCEPVVKKGDKVKVGQCVGMPKPHTFASPVHSGISGTVTDVAPVTLPNGISCMAVFIENDMKKTTVESIRPRTHMNMSARETVAIIRAAGICGMGGEGIPSAAKISRARRHGVNELLVNCLQSEPFATCDLTVINEYTDYVVRGASAVASTCGAKKVRFLISHRRKSEIRMLQSAIDSVKDEFEGLSYEICLFRDRFPQGYYRLVAKALYDKTLAEGAILEEECKAVLFNCSTIYAIWRALADNMPMTERIVSVCTDSYCRNNVLVPIGTPLSEIINSGIGSTPVNDRIIWGNCLTGIETNDPENTPVIKITSAVTIAPRNFIPKTPCIHCGLCSETCPMSLSPNIVYEMLIQGLSQKAAEEGGRDCIACGTCSFICPAGIDLASMIAPFASAGRIIEENSLLHNTSFSSGSHKEGEEDIIGELSLLEEFVEDEDDRKVSDPNEINLPFKGGKKV
;
A
#
# COMPACT_ATOMS: atom_id res chain seq x y z
N MET A 1 3.96 -11.69 -28.41
CA MET A 1 3.28 -12.69 -27.57
C MET A 1 4.28 -13.18 -26.54
N ALA A 2 3.92 -13.17 -25.26
CA ALA A 2 4.82 -13.58 -24.16
C ALA A 2 5.33 -15.02 -24.39
N ASN A 3 6.64 -15.23 -24.27
CA ASN A 3 7.19 -16.57 -24.05
C ASN A 3 6.34 -17.22 -22.97
N GLY A 4 5.78 -18.42 -23.19
CA GLY A 4 4.85 -19.12 -22.29
C GLY A 4 5.38 -19.46 -20.89
N LYS A 5 6.45 -18.80 -20.44
CA LYS A 5 7.00 -18.81 -19.10
C LYS A 5 5.99 -18.19 -18.13
N ILE A 6 5.60 -18.99 -17.15
CA ILE A 6 4.82 -18.56 -16.00
C ILE A 6 5.79 -18.34 -14.83
N TYR A 7 5.87 -17.11 -14.34
CA TYR A 7 6.76 -16.70 -13.25
C TYR A 7 6.21 -17.07 -11.87
N SER A 8 7.10 -17.44 -10.95
CA SER A 8 6.79 -17.74 -9.54
C SER A 8 8.10 -17.82 -8.75
N PHE A 9 8.02 -17.83 -7.41
CA PHE A 9 9.10 -18.29 -6.52
C PHE A 9 8.87 -19.73 -6.04
N SER A 10 9.77 -20.27 -5.20
CA SER A 10 9.84 -21.71 -4.85
C SER A 10 8.88 -22.14 -3.73
N LYS A 11 8.85 -21.41 -2.60
CA LYS A 11 7.98 -21.68 -1.43
C LYS A 11 6.76 -20.73 -1.40
N GLY A 12 5.99 -20.64 -0.32
CA GLY A 12 4.77 -19.83 -0.24
C GLY A 12 3.49 -20.63 -0.46
N VAL A 13 2.33 -19.99 -0.27
CA VAL A 13 1.03 -20.67 -0.36
C VAL A 13 0.52 -20.65 -1.78
N ILE A 14 0.27 -21.84 -2.34
CA ILE A 14 -0.39 -22.02 -3.63
C ILE A 14 -1.90 -22.13 -3.38
N SER A 15 -2.68 -21.43 -4.20
CA SER A 15 -4.16 -21.40 -4.14
C SER A 15 -4.87 -22.73 -4.40
N ASN A 16 -4.17 -23.87 -4.47
CA ASN A 16 -4.72 -25.17 -4.90
C ASN A 16 -4.60 -26.26 -3.79
N GLY A 17 -4.25 -25.87 -2.55
CA GLY A 17 -4.03 -26.80 -1.42
C GLY A 17 -5.01 -26.60 -0.26
N VAL A 18 -4.58 -26.87 0.97
CA VAL A 18 -5.33 -26.60 2.25
C VAL A 18 -5.82 -25.14 2.32
N LEU A 19 -5.19 -24.27 1.53
CA LEU A 19 -5.55 -22.88 1.27
C LEU A 19 -6.07 -22.69 -0.16
N ASP A 20 -7.13 -23.41 -0.50
CA ASP A 20 -7.87 -23.22 -1.74
C ASP A 20 -8.78 -21.98 -1.64
N PHE A 21 -8.13 -20.81 -1.70
CA PHE A 21 -8.80 -19.51 -1.83
C PHE A 21 -9.49 -19.34 -3.19
N SER A 22 -9.35 -20.32 -4.08
CA SER A 22 -10.05 -20.39 -5.35
C SER A 22 -11.35 -21.18 -5.30
N ARG A 23 -11.79 -21.63 -4.11
CA ARG A 23 -13.19 -21.97 -3.81
C ARG A 23 -14.07 -20.73 -3.99
N ARG A 24 -14.23 -20.33 -5.25
CA ARG A 24 -15.26 -19.44 -5.73
C ARG A 24 -16.57 -20.04 -5.25
N THR A 25 -17.30 -19.29 -4.43
CA THR A 25 -18.72 -19.53 -4.30
C THR A 25 -19.31 -19.64 -5.72
N PRO A 26 -20.17 -20.64 -6.00
CA PRO A 26 -20.79 -20.81 -7.33
C PRO A 26 -21.59 -19.58 -7.79
N PHE A 27 -21.92 -18.68 -6.85
CA PHE A 27 -22.59 -17.42 -7.09
C PHE A 27 -21.57 -16.28 -7.04
N VAL A 28 -21.02 -15.94 -8.20
CA VAL A 28 -20.45 -14.61 -8.41
C VAL A 28 -21.64 -13.67 -8.55
N ARG A 29 -22.07 -13.05 -7.43
CA ARG A 29 -22.69 -11.74 -7.58
C ARG A 29 -21.62 -10.90 -8.27
N GLU A 30 -21.95 -10.26 -9.40
CA GLU A 30 -21.03 -9.30 -10.01
C GLU A 30 -20.52 -8.39 -8.88
N VAL A 31 -19.20 -8.33 -8.74
CA VAL A 31 -18.56 -7.55 -7.67
C VAL A 31 -18.78 -6.09 -8.07
N MET A 32 -19.93 -5.54 -7.68
CA MET A 32 -20.30 -4.18 -7.98
C MET A 32 -19.35 -3.24 -7.23
N LEU A 33 -18.80 -2.27 -7.96
CA LEU A 33 -18.11 -1.15 -7.33
C LEU A 33 -19.16 -0.22 -6.72
N GLU A 34 -19.43 -0.39 -5.43
CA GLU A 34 -20.34 0.46 -4.68
C GLU A 34 -19.62 1.74 -4.24
N LYS A 35 -20.31 2.88 -4.27
CA LYS A 35 -19.75 4.16 -3.81
C LYS A 35 -20.35 4.53 -2.47
N ILE A 36 -19.52 4.71 -1.45
CA ILE A 36 -19.97 5.15 -0.12
C ILE A 36 -19.79 6.66 -0.02
N ASN A 37 -20.83 7.34 0.45
CA ASN A 37 -20.75 8.74 0.85
C ASN A 37 -20.92 8.78 2.38
N PRO A 38 -19.82 8.80 3.14
CA PRO A 38 -19.91 8.64 4.57
C PRO A 38 -20.46 9.90 5.24
N VAL A 39 -21.09 9.76 6.40
CA VAL A 39 -21.60 10.93 7.16
C VAL A 39 -20.46 11.72 7.79
N ARG A 40 -19.33 11.06 8.08
CA ARG A 40 -18.10 11.69 8.58
C ARG A 40 -16.85 10.99 8.08
N ILE A 41 -15.72 11.69 8.09
CA ILE A 41 -14.40 11.06 7.94
C ILE A 41 -13.47 11.49 9.07
N ILE A 42 -12.54 10.58 9.40
CA ILE A 42 -11.47 10.78 10.37
C ILE A 42 -10.15 10.63 9.60
N LEU A 43 -9.43 11.73 9.45
CA LEU A 43 -8.16 11.76 8.71
C LEU A 43 -6.99 11.81 9.70
N PRO A 44 -6.44 10.66 10.14
CA PRO A 44 -5.19 10.64 10.89
C PRO A 44 -4.07 11.27 10.07
N MET A 45 -3.17 11.98 10.71
CA MET A 45 -2.03 12.60 10.04
C MET A 45 -0.92 11.58 9.71
N LYS A 46 -0.94 10.41 10.34
CA LYS A 46 -0.13 9.24 9.99
C LYS A 46 -0.85 8.42 8.90
N MET A 47 -0.54 8.73 7.63
CA MET A 47 -1.17 8.13 6.43
C MET A 47 -0.17 7.49 5.47
N ASN A 48 1.12 7.56 5.78
CA ASN A 48 2.20 7.09 4.93
C ASN A 48 3.32 6.49 5.81
N TYR A 49 4.32 5.91 5.16
CA TYR A 49 5.44 5.25 5.83
C TYR A 49 6.18 6.18 6.78
N GLY A 50 6.49 7.43 6.39
CA GLY A 50 7.26 8.33 7.24
C GLY A 50 6.41 9.11 8.22
N VAL A 51 6.86 10.31 8.60
CA VAL A 51 6.33 11.00 9.78
C VAL A 51 4.88 11.46 9.61
N PRO A 52 4.11 11.61 10.71
CA PRO A 52 2.80 12.25 10.66
C PRO A 52 2.87 13.67 10.09
N CYS A 53 1.87 14.05 9.29
CA CYS A 53 1.67 15.43 8.86
C CYS A 53 1.20 16.35 10.01
N GLU A 54 1.27 17.66 9.81
CA GLU A 54 0.61 18.63 10.68
C GLU A 54 -0.73 19.04 10.08
N PRO A 55 -1.83 19.06 10.88
CA PRO A 55 -3.09 19.60 10.42
C PRO A 55 -2.94 21.06 9.99
N VAL A 56 -3.47 21.41 8.81
CA VAL A 56 -3.44 22.80 8.28
C VAL A 56 -4.83 23.47 8.30
N VAL A 57 -5.78 22.83 8.96
CA VAL A 57 -7.14 23.30 9.22
C VAL A 57 -7.44 23.23 10.71
N LYS A 58 -8.44 23.98 11.16
CA LYS A 58 -8.89 24.00 12.55
C LYS A 58 -10.39 23.74 12.65
N LYS A 59 -10.84 23.37 13.86
CA LYS A 59 -12.26 23.22 14.18
C LYS A 59 -13.07 24.44 13.72
N GLY A 60 -14.18 24.20 13.02
CA GLY A 60 -15.07 25.20 12.44
C GLY A 60 -14.77 25.55 10.98
N ASP A 61 -13.60 25.19 10.44
CA ASP A 61 -13.27 25.48 9.05
C ASP A 61 -14.18 24.69 8.08
N LYS A 62 -14.53 25.31 6.95
CA LYS A 62 -15.17 24.62 5.84
C LYS A 62 -14.11 24.00 4.93
N VAL A 63 -14.37 22.79 4.46
CA VAL A 63 -13.47 22.05 3.58
C VAL A 63 -14.19 21.59 2.32
N LYS A 64 -13.45 21.54 1.21
CA LYS A 64 -13.90 21.03 -0.09
C LYS A 64 -13.25 19.68 -0.39
N VAL A 65 -13.87 18.90 -1.28
CA VAL A 65 -13.26 17.69 -1.84
C VAL A 65 -11.95 18.05 -2.53
N GLY A 66 -10.88 17.35 -2.18
CA GLY A 66 -9.52 17.56 -2.68
C GLY A 66 -8.74 18.68 -2.00
N GLN A 67 -9.31 19.35 -1.00
CA GLN A 67 -8.57 20.33 -0.20
C GLN A 67 -7.53 19.62 0.68
N CYS A 68 -6.30 20.13 0.69
CA CYS A 68 -5.27 19.69 1.62
C CYS A 68 -5.65 20.08 3.06
N VAL A 69 -5.65 19.11 3.97
CA VAL A 69 -5.98 19.27 5.39
C VAL A 69 -4.84 18.88 6.33
N GLY A 70 -3.80 18.22 5.80
CA GLY A 70 -2.57 17.91 6.52
C GLY A 70 -1.35 18.06 5.62
N MET A 71 -0.32 18.74 6.11
CA MET A 71 0.92 18.99 5.36
C MET A 71 2.12 18.41 6.10
N PRO A 72 3.08 17.76 5.42
CA PRO A 72 4.37 17.42 6.00
C PRO A 72 5.10 18.66 6.52
N LYS A 73 5.88 18.50 7.58
CA LYS A 73 6.90 19.52 7.90
C LYS A 73 7.92 19.59 6.76
N PRO A 74 8.49 20.77 6.47
CA PRO A 74 9.59 20.88 5.51
C PRO A 74 10.70 19.85 5.80
N HIS A 75 11.28 19.28 4.74
CA HIS A 75 12.37 18.29 4.82
C HIS A 75 12.03 16.99 5.57
N THR A 76 10.75 16.63 5.69
CA THR A 76 10.34 15.35 6.28
C THR A 76 9.78 14.39 5.23
N PHE A 77 10.08 13.10 5.40
CA PHE A 77 9.55 12.03 4.53
C PHE A 77 8.06 11.81 4.79
N ALA A 78 7.18 12.52 4.09
CA ALA A 78 5.73 12.32 4.21
C ALA A 78 4.96 12.88 3.01
N SER A 79 3.72 12.43 2.84
CA SER A 79 2.82 12.89 1.78
C SER A 79 1.61 13.65 2.35
N PRO A 80 1.22 14.79 1.76
CA PRO A 80 0.05 15.58 2.18
C PRO A 80 -1.25 14.76 2.27
N VAL A 81 -2.12 15.16 3.18
CA VAL A 81 -3.43 14.54 3.43
C VAL A 81 -4.53 15.45 2.90
N HIS A 82 -5.48 14.89 2.14
CA HIS A 82 -6.56 15.62 1.48
C HIS A 82 -7.92 15.12 1.94
N SER A 83 -8.90 16.02 2.01
CA SER A 83 -10.29 15.66 2.28
C SER A 83 -10.94 14.99 1.08
N GLY A 84 -11.52 13.81 1.27
CA GLY A 84 -12.36 13.15 0.27
C GLY A 84 -13.82 13.61 0.25
N ILE A 85 -14.21 14.47 1.18
CA ILE A 85 -15.57 15.03 1.29
C ILE A 85 -15.55 16.56 1.36
N SER A 86 -16.69 17.19 1.08
CA SER A 86 -16.94 18.58 1.47
C SER A 86 -17.70 18.61 2.79
N GLY A 87 -17.45 19.62 3.61
CA GLY A 87 -17.98 19.60 4.96
C GLY A 87 -17.41 20.65 5.90
N THR A 88 -17.53 20.35 7.20
CA THR A 88 -17.03 21.20 8.27
C THR A 88 -16.09 20.39 9.15
N VAL A 89 -14.94 20.96 9.51
CA VAL A 89 -14.04 20.36 10.49
C VAL A 89 -14.70 20.45 11.87
N THR A 90 -15.07 19.30 12.43
CA THR A 90 -15.73 19.22 13.74
C THR A 90 -14.72 19.17 14.87
N ASP A 91 -13.54 18.60 14.63
CA ASP A 91 -12.47 18.56 15.61
C ASP A 91 -11.08 18.32 14.99
N VAL A 92 -10.04 18.65 15.77
CA VAL A 92 -8.65 18.29 15.50
C VAL A 92 -8.07 17.73 16.80
N ALA A 93 -8.04 16.40 16.91
CA ALA A 93 -7.79 15.69 18.16
C ALA A 93 -6.90 14.45 17.92
N PRO A 94 -6.17 13.97 18.95
CA PRO A 94 -5.38 12.75 18.85
C PRO A 94 -6.27 11.52 18.67
N VAL A 95 -5.80 10.55 17.88
CA VAL A 95 -6.37 9.22 17.72
C VAL A 95 -5.29 8.16 17.84
N THR A 96 -5.66 6.96 18.27
CA THR A 96 -4.79 5.78 18.26
C THR A 96 -5.29 4.81 17.19
N LEU A 97 -4.43 4.50 16.23
CA LEU A 97 -4.73 3.54 15.17
C LEU A 97 -4.60 2.10 15.69
N PRO A 98 -5.18 1.08 15.02
CA PRO A 98 -5.10 -0.31 15.47
C PRO A 98 -3.68 -0.85 15.65
N ASN A 99 -2.69 -0.29 14.93
CA ASN A 99 -1.28 -0.63 15.12
C ASN A 99 -0.65 -0.03 16.39
N GLY A 100 -1.39 0.73 17.19
CA GLY A 100 -0.91 1.38 18.41
C GLY A 100 -0.34 2.79 18.20
N ILE A 101 -0.16 3.23 16.95
CA ILE A 101 0.39 4.56 16.66
C ILE A 101 -0.63 5.63 17.03
N SER A 102 -0.21 6.58 17.86
CA SER A 102 -1.01 7.76 18.21
C SER A 102 -0.58 8.96 17.39
N CYS A 103 -1.52 9.66 16.78
CA CYS A 103 -1.27 10.88 15.99
C CYS A 103 -2.46 11.83 16.01
N MET A 104 -2.26 13.10 15.66
CA MET A 104 -3.37 14.02 15.43
C MET A 104 -4.21 13.56 14.25
N ALA A 105 -5.53 13.77 14.32
CA ALA A 105 -6.46 13.56 13.24
C ALA A 105 -7.38 14.76 13.04
N VAL A 106 -7.83 14.94 11.79
CA VAL A 106 -8.84 15.94 11.42
C VAL A 106 -10.18 15.21 11.25
N PHE A 107 -11.19 15.62 12.01
CA PHE A 107 -12.54 15.10 11.94
C PHE A 107 -13.40 16.03 11.07
N ILE A 108 -14.07 15.47 10.07
CA ILE A 108 -14.87 16.25 9.11
C ILE A 108 -16.26 15.64 9.02
N GLU A 109 -17.28 16.45 9.27
CA GLU A 109 -18.69 16.10 9.04
C GLU A 109 -19.09 16.47 7.62
N ASN A 110 -19.71 15.53 6.92
CA ASN A 110 -20.05 15.66 5.51
C ASN A 110 -21.27 16.55 5.30
N ASP A 111 -21.15 17.55 4.43
CA ASP A 111 -22.30 18.40 4.05
C ASP A 111 -23.15 17.78 2.92
N MET A 112 -22.72 16.64 2.39
CA MET A 112 -23.33 15.89 1.28
C MET A 112 -23.40 16.66 -0.05
N LYS A 113 -22.74 17.82 -0.16
CA LYS A 113 -22.78 18.67 -1.37
C LYS A 113 -21.74 18.29 -2.41
N LYS A 114 -20.69 17.56 -2.03
CA LYS A 114 -19.55 17.18 -2.89
C LYS A 114 -18.91 18.38 -3.59
N THR A 115 -18.80 19.50 -2.88
CA THR A 115 -18.17 20.71 -3.44
C THR A 115 -16.66 20.47 -3.57
N THR A 116 -16.13 20.54 -4.79
CA THR A 116 -14.71 20.32 -5.09
C THR A 116 -13.90 21.61 -5.04
N VAL A 117 -12.60 21.51 -4.81
CA VAL A 117 -11.68 22.62 -5.11
C VAL A 117 -11.67 22.89 -6.62
N GLU A 118 -11.57 24.17 -7.01
CA GLU A 118 -11.66 24.60 -8.41
C GLU A 118 -10.55 24.02 -9.30
N SER A 119 -9.43 23.62 -8.70
CA SER A 119 -8.33 22.99 -9.43
C SER A 119 -8.65 21.59 -9.93
N ILE A 120 -9.65 20.88 -9.37
CA ILE A 120 -10.07 19.55 -9.85
C ILE A 120 -10.81 19.74 -11.17
N ARG A 121 -10.10 19.47 -12.25
CA ARG A 121 -10.60 19.49 -13.63
C ARG A 121 -9.58 18.78 -14.53
N PRO A 122 -10.04 18.16 -15.63
CA PRO A 122 -9.14 17.61 -16.64
C PRO A 122 -8.10 18.64 -17.09
N ARG A 123 -6.83 18.23 -17.14
CA ARG A 123 -5.75 19.05 -17.67
C ARG A 123 -5.89 19.17 -19.17
N THR A 124 -5.67 20.38 -19.66
CA THR A 124 -5.70 20.70 -21.10
C THR A 124 -4.39 20.36 -21.81
N HIS A 125 -3.28 20.28 -21.08
CA HIS A 125 -1.96 19.95 -21.61
C HIS A 125 -1.30 18.86 -20.75
N MET A 126 -0.88 17.78 -21.40
CA MET A 126 -0.27 16.60 -20.76
C MET A 126 1.24 16.50 -20.99
N ASN A 127 1.85 17.47 -21.69
CA ASN A 127 3.29 17.53 -21.86
C ASN A 127 3.92 18.17 -20.61
N MET A 128 4.42 17.32 -19.71
CA MET A 128 5.02 17.71 -18.43
C MET A 128 6.44 17.19 -18.35
N SER A 129 7.35 18.00 -17.81
CA SER A 129 8.66 17.54 -17.43
C SER A 129 8.60 16.50 -16.31
N ALA A 130 9.68 15.73 -16.13
CA ALA A 130 9.80 14.80 -15.02
C ALA A 130 9.68 15.52 -13.65
N ARG A 131 10.23 16.74 -13.55
CA ARG A 131 10.16 17.57 -12.34
C ARG A 131 8.72 17.95 -12.01
N GLU A 132 7.97 18.46 -12.99
CA GLU A 132 6.55 18.81 -12.81
C GLU A 132 5.71 17.59 -12.44
N THR A 133 5.96 16.46 -13.09
CA THR A 133 5.25 15.20 -12.81
C THR A 133 5.46 14.77 -11.36
N VAL A 134 6.70 14.75 -10.87
CA VAL A 134 7.02 14.43 -9.47
C VAL A 134 6.38 15.44 -8.52
N ALA A 135 6.43 16.73 -8.83
CA ALA A 135 5.84 17.77 -7.99
C ALA A 135 4.31 17.63 -7.86
N ILE A 136 3.60 17.32 -8.96
CA ILE A 136 2.16 17.04 -8.94
C ILE A 136 1.86 15.80 -8.09
N ILE A 137 2.59 14.70 -8.27
CA ILE A 137 2.40 13.46 -7.51
C ILE A 137 2.62 13.71 -6.01
N ARG A 138 3.65 14.50 -5.66
CA ARG A 138 3.94 14.90 -4.28
C ARG A 138 2.80 15.73 -3.70
N ALA A 139 2.38 16.79 -4.41
CA ALA A 139 1.30 17.68 -3.97
C ALA A 139 -0.04 16.94 -3.85
N ALA A 140 -0.32 15.97 -4.71
CA ALA A 140 -1.51 15.12 -4.66
C ALA A 140 -1.53 14.14 -3.48
N GLY A 141 -0.41 14.02 -2.75
CA GLY A 141 -0.29 13.16 -1.58
C GLY A 141 -0.32 11.67 -1.90
N ILE A 142 0.11 11.25 -3.10
CA ILE A 142 0.06 9.84 -3.49
C ILE A 142 1.07 9.01 -2.68
N CYS A 143 0.61 7.88 -2.15
CA CYS A 143 1.41 6.90 -1.43
C CYS A 143 1.27 5.52 -2.05
N GLY A 144 2.29 4.68 -1.90
CA GLY A 144 2.31 3.31 -2.38
C GLY A 144 1.20 2.48 -1.74
N MET A 145 0.22 2.09 -2.56
CA MET A 145 -0.99 1.38 -2.13
C MET A 145 -0.83 -0.13 -1.95
N GLY A 146 0.38 -0.67 -2.17
CA GLY A 146 0.69 -2.10 -2.07
C GLY A 146 1.17 -2.58 -0.70
N GLY A 147 1.01 -1.78 0.36
CA GLY A 147 1.43 -2.14 1.72
C GLY A 147 2.06 -0.95 2.45
N GLU A 148 3.38 -0.83 2.40
CA GLU A 148 4.21 0.08 3.20
C GLU A 148 3.79 1.56 3.23
N GLY A 149 3.12 2.08 2.20
CA GLY A 149 2.70 3.49 2.17
C GLY A 149 3.84 4.47 1.86
N ILE A 150 4.89 4.03 1.18
CA ILE A 150 6.00 4.89 0.72
C ILE A 150 5.45 6.02 -0.18
N PRO A 151 5.75 7.30 0.09
CA PRO A 151 5.45 8.41 -0.81
C PRO A 151 5.89 8.14 -2.26
N SER A 152 4.95 8.18 -3.20
CA SER A 152 5.25 7.77 -4.59
C SER A 152 6.24 8.70 -5.27
N ALA A 153 6.23 9.99 -4.96
CA ALA A 153 7.19 10.96 -5.47
C ALA A 153 8.65 10.63 -5.07
N ALA A 154 8.87 10.19 -3.83
CA ALA A 154 10.18 9.75 -3.37
C ALA A 154 10.66 8.53 -4.15
N LYS A 155 9.78 7.54 -4.27
CA LYS A 155 10.08 6.29 -4.98
C LYS A 155 10.43 6.52 -6.45
N ILE A 156 9.73 7.44 -7.12
CA ILE A 156 10.04 7.86 -8.50
C ILE A 156 11.41 8.55 -8.57
N SER A 157 11.67 9.48 -7.65
CA SER A 157 12.94 10.23 -7.61
C SER A 157 14.14 9.30 -7.38
N ARG A 158 14.02 8.36 -6.44
CA ARG A 158 15.00 7.30 -6.21
C ARG A 158 15.22 6.46 -7.45
N ALA A 159 14.15 5.97 -8.09
CA ALA A 159 14.26 5.17 -9.30
C ALA A 159 15.01 5.89 -10.43
N ARG A 160 14.74 7.19 -10.62
CA ARG A 160 15.45 8.03 -11.60
C ARG A 160 16.94 8.14 -11.29
N ARG A 161 17.30 8.35 -10.01
CA ARG A 161 18.70 8.44 -9.56
C ARG A 161 19.47 7.13 -9.79
N HIS A 162 18.84 5.99 -9.54
CA HIS A 162 19.46 4.67 -9.76
C HIS A 162 19.51 4.24 -11.23
N GLY A 163 18.92 5.02 -12.15
CA GLY A 163 18.90 4.74 -13.57
C GLY A 163 18.14 3.45 -13.90
N VAL A 164 16.92 3.31 -13.39
CA VAL A 164 16.09 2.14 -13.69
C VAL A 164 15.75 2.07 -15.18
N ASN A 165 15.73 0.85 -15.71
CA ASN A 165 15.37 0.57 -17.11
C ASN A 165 13.94 0.02 -17.24
N GLU A 166 13.41 -0.61 -16.17
CA GLU A 166 12.09 -1.24 -16.17
C GLU A 166 11.16 -0.64 -15.09
N LEU A 167 9.94 -0.28 -15.48
CA LEU A 167 8.82 -0.07 -14.57
C LEU A 167 8.03 -1.37 -14.48
N LEU A 168 7.88 -1.90 -13.26
CA LEU A 168 7.03 -3.04 -12.98
C LEU A 168 5.71 -2.56 -12.38
N VAL A 169 4.60 -3.00 -12.95
CA VAL A 169 3.25 -2.71 -12.43
C VAL A 169 2.70 -4.00 -11.81
N ASN A 170 2.58 -4.00 -10.49
CA ASN A 170 2.04 -5.11 -9.73
C ASN A 170 0.51 -5.15 -9.85
N CYS A 171 0.03 -6.09 -10.67
CA CYS A 171 -1.38 -6.44 -10.88
C CYS A 171 -1.71 -7.83 -10.31
N LEU A 172 -0.89 -8.34 -9.38
CA LEU A 172 -0.98 -9.73 -8.92
C LEU A 172 -2.10 -9.94 -7.90
N GLN A 173 -2.38 -8.94 -7.06
CA GLN A 173 -3.30 -9.02 -5.92
C GLN A 173 -3.21 -10.38 -5.21
N SER A 174 -2.07 -10.64 -4.56
CA SER A 174 -1.81 -11.95 -3.97
C SER A 174 -2.46 -12.15 -2.60
N GLU A 175 -2.95 -11.09 -1.95
CA GLU A 175 -3.65 -11.17 -0.67
C GLU A 175 -4.93 -11.99 -0.81
N PRO A 176 -5.18 -13.00 0.05
CA PRO A 176 -6.37 -13.83 -0.08
C PRO A 176 -7.65 -13.00 0.03
N PHE A 177 -8.63 -13.35 -0.82
CA PHE A 177 -9.95 -12.73 -0.92
C PHE A 177 -10.00 -11.25 -1.35
N ALA A 178 -8.91 -10.49 -1.25
CA ALA A 178 -8.89 -9.11 -1.71
C ALA A 178 -9.04 -9.04 -3.24
N THR A 179 -9.85 -8.10 -3.74
CA THR A 179 -10.09 -7.91 -5.19
C THR A 179 -10.08 -6.44 -5.63
N CYS A 180 -9.71 -5.51 -4.75
CA CYS A 180 -9.69 -4.07 -5.04
C CYS A 180 -8.82 -3.72 -6.25
N ASP A 181 -7.63 -4.31 -6.36
CA ASP A 181 -6.73 -4.09 -7.50
C ASP A 181 -7.31 -4.65 -8.81
N LEU A 182 -8.02 -5.79 -8.74
CA LEU A 182 -8.70 -6.35 -9.91
C LEU A 182 -9.81 -5.42 -10.39
N THR A 183 -10.52 -4.77 -9.46
CA THR A 183 -11.53 -3.76 -9.79
C THR A 183 -10.88 -2.56 -10.47
N VAL A 184 -9.72 -2.11 -10.02
CA VAL A 184 -8.97 -1.04 -10.71
C VAL A 184 -8.61 -1.45 -12.13
N ILE A 185 -8.14 -2.68 -12.34
CA ILE A 185 -7.79 -3.16 -13.68
C ILE A 185 -9.03 -3.28 -14.56
N ASN A 186 -10.18 -3.70 -14.02
CA ASN A 186 -11.42 -3.85 -14.78
C ASN A 186 -12.08 -2.52 -15.13
N GLU A 187 -12.19 -1.60 -14.16
CA GLU A 187 -12.94 -0.34 -14.31
C GLU A 187 -12.07 0.77 -14.91
N TYR A 188 -10.76 0.73 -14.70
CA TYR A 188 -9.84 1.83 -14.98
C TYR A 188 -8.58 1.38 -15.72
N THR A 189 -8.67 0.38 -16.60
CA THR A 189 -7.51 -0.18 -17.33
C THR A 189 -6.70 0.90 -18.06
N ASP A 190 -7.37 1.82 -18.75
CA ASP A 190 -6.74 2.90 -19.50
C ASP A 190 -5.91 3.82 -18.58
N TYR A 191 -6.46 4.17 -17.41
CA TYR A 191 -5.75 4.97 -16.41
C TYR A 191 -4.52 4.23 -15.86
N VAL A 192 -4.62 2.92 -15.67
CA VAL A 192 -3.49 2.10 -15.23
C VAL A 192 -2.39 2.08 -16.28
N VAL A 193 -2.72 1.89 -17.56
CA VAL A 193 -1.71 1.85 -18.63
C VAL A 193 -1.08 3.22 -18.83
N ARG A 194 -1.88 4.29 -18.99
CA ARG A 194 -1.37 5.66 -19.18
C ARG A 194 -0.56 6.15 -17.98
N GLY A 195 -1.03 5.88 -16.77
CA GLY A 195 -0.28 6.17 -15.56
C GLY A 195 1.07 5.45 -15.52
N ALA A 196 1.11 4.17 -15.93
CA ALA A 196 2.34 3.41 -15.97
C ALA A 196 3.30 4.00 -17.01
N SER A 197 2.81 4.37 -18.19
CA SER A 197 3.61 5.02 -19.22
C SER A 197 4.21 6.35 -18.73
N ALA A 198 3.40 7.21 -18.10
CA ALA A 198 3.87 8.48 -17.55
C ALA A 198 4.93 8.29 -16.44
N VAL A 199 4.72 7.33 -15.54
CA VAL A 199 5.70 7.01 -14.48
C VAL A 199 6.98 6.44 -15.10
N ALA A 200 6.89 5.57 -16.11
CA ALA A 200 8.05 5.01 -16.78
C ALA A 200 8.91 6.11 -17.43
N SER A 201 8.27 7.00 -18.20
CA SER A 201 8.94 8.16 -18.80
C SER A 201 9.59 9.07 -17.74
N THR A 202 8.90 9.30 -16.61
CA THR A 202 9.41 10.13 -15.51
C THR A 202 10.63 9.51 -14.82
N CYS A 203 10.62 8.19 -14.62
CA CYS A 203 11.73 7.44 -14.05
C CYS A 203 12.92 7.28 -15.03
N GLY A 204 12.71 7.51 -16.33
CA GLY A 204 13.68 7.18 -17.38
C GLY A 204 13.68 5.70 -17.82
N ALA A 205 12.66 4.93 -17.41
CA ALA A 205 12.51 3.54 -17.82
C ALA A 205 12.07 3.45 -19.29
N LYS A 206 12.54 2.41 -19.99
CA LYS A 206 12.22 2.15 -21.41
C LYS A 206 11.23 1.00 -21.59
N LYS A 207 10.91 0.30 -20.51
CA LYS A 207 10.08 -0.90 -20.53
C LYS A 207 9.09 -0.90 -19.38
N VAL A 208 7.82 -1.11 -19.70
CA VAL A 208 6.73 -1.28 -18.73
C VAL A 208 6.30 -2.75 -18.71
N ARG A 209 6.31 -3.36 -17.54
CA ARG A 209 5.95 -4.78 -17.37
C ARG A 209 4.79 -4.92 -16.39
N PHE A 210 3.65 -5.41 -16.88
CA PHE A 210 2.48 -5.69 -16.05
C PHE A 210 2.56 -7.11 -15.50
N LEU A 211 2.65 -7.25 -14.19
CA LEU A 211 2.74 -8.53 -13.50
C LEU A 211 1.34 -9.00 -13.13
N ILE A 212 0.81 -10.01 -13.80
CA ILE A 212 -0.57 -10.46 -13.59
C ILE A 212 -0.65 -11.99 -13.55
N SER A 213 -1.59 -12.51 -12.79
CA SER A 213 -1.87 -13.95 -12.74
C SER A 213 -2.25 -14.49 -14.12
N HIS A 214 -1.69 -15.66 -14.48
CA HIS A 214 -2.00 -16.36 -15.71
C HIS A 214 -3.48 -16.78 -15.81
N ARG A 215 -4.23 -16.80 -14.69
CA ARG A 215 -5.65 -17.20 -14.66
C ARG A 215 -6.59 -16.06 -15.07
N ARG A 216 -6.12 -14.81 -15.06
CA ARG A 216 -6.91 -13.58 -15.26
C ARG A 216 -7.05 -13.22 -16.73
N LYS A 217 -7.63 -14.14 -17.52
CA LYS A 217 -7.68 -14.03 -18.99
C LYS A 217 -8.43 -12.78 -19.47
N SER A 218 -9.47 -12.35 -18.76
CA SER A 218 -10.23 -11.11 -19.04
C SER A 218 -9.34 -9.88 -18.89
N GLU A 219 -8.72 -9.73 -17.72
CA GLU A 219 -7.88 -8.61 -17.33
C GLU A 219 -6.64 -8.52 -18.23
N ILE A 220 -6.05 -9.66 -18.60
CA ILE A 220 -4.95 -9.72 -19.57
C ILE A 220 -5.37 -9.14 -20.93
N ARG A 221 -6.56 -9.48 -21.44
CA ARG A 221 -7.05 -8.93 -22.70
C ARG A 221 -7.31 -7.43 -22.61
N MET A 222 -7.85 -6.96 -21.49
CA MET A 222 -8.11 -5.54 -21.26
C MET A 222 -6.80 -4.75 -21.22
N LEU A 223 -5.81 -5.23 -20.46
CA LEU A 223 -4.47 -4.63 -20.42
C LEU A 223 -3.84 -4.59 -21.81
N GLN A 224 -3.92 -5.69 -22.56
CA GLN A 224 -3.38 -5.73 -23.92
C GLN A 224 -4.05 -4.69 -24.83
N SER A 225 -5.39 -4.61 -24.80
CA SER A 225 -6.14 -3.63 -25.59
C SER A 225 -5.78 -2.18 -25.21
N ALA A 226 -5.64 -1.88 -23.92
CA ALA A 226 -5.26 -0.56 -23.44
C ALA A 226 -3.82 -0.19 -23.84
N ILE A 227 -2.87 -1.15 -23.75
CA ILE A 227 -1.51 -0.99 -24.25
C ILE A 227 -1.52 -0.66 -25.75
N ASP A 228 -2.29 -1.40 -26.55
CA ASP A 228 -2.35 -1.18 -27.99
C ASP A 228 -2.92 0.19 -28.36
N SER A 229 -3.80 0.76 -27.54
CA SER A 229 -4.34 2.10 -27.75
C SER A 229 -3.41 3.24 -27.32
N VAL A 230 -2.46 2.99 -26.42
CA VAL A 230 -1.63 4.04 -25.77
C VAL A 230 -0.18 4.03 -26.26
N LYS A 231 0.30 2.92 -26.82
CA LYS A 231 1.73 2.75 -27.19
C LYS A 231 2.27 3.84 -28.14
N ASP A 232 1.42 4.36 -29.04
CA ASP A 232 1.81 5.38 -30.01
C ASP A 232 1.86 6.79 -29.39
N GLU A 233 1.20 7.00 -28.24
CA GLU A 233 1.25 8.27 -27.49
C GLU A 233 2.52 8.41 -26.65
N PHE A 234 3.17 7.28 -26.32
CA PHE A 234 4.38 7.25 -25.50
C PHE A 234 5.53 6.58 -26.28
N GLU A 235 6.06 7.31 -27.26
CA GLU A 235 7.18 6.86 -28.07
C GLU A 235 8.40 6.44 -27.23
N GLY A 236 9.06 5.36 -27.64
CA GLY A 236 10.25 4.83 -26.97
C GLY A 236 9.97 3.91 -25.77
N LEU A 237 8.70 3.73 -25.38
CA LEU A 237 8.31 2.71 -24.39
C LEU A 237 7.96 1.38 -25.04
N SER A 238 8.49 0.30 -24.47
CA SER A 238 8.08 -1.06 -24.76
C SER A 238 7.20 -1.62 -23.64
N TYR A 239 6.23 -2.47 -23.99
CA TYR A 239 5.28 -3.02 -23.03
C TYR A 239 5.33 -4.55 -23.02
N GLU A 240 5.22 -5.16 -21.84
CA GLU A 240 5.18 -6.61 -21.65
C GLU A 240 4.14 -6.97 -20.59
N ILE A 241 3.35 -8.02 -20.85
CA ILE A 241 2.52 -8.65 -19.82
C ILE A 241 3.23 -9.91 -19.35
N CYS A 242 3.65 -9.93 -18.09
CA CYS A 242 4.32 -11.06 -17.45
C CYS A 242 3.31 -11.89 -16.68
N LEU A 243 3.20 -13.18 -17.02
CA LEU A 243 2.22 -14.09 -16.43
C LEU A 243 2.79 -14.79 -15.19
N PHE A 244 2.11 -14.70 -14.05
CA PHE A 244 2.53 -15.31 -12.79
C PHE A 244 1.59 -16.43 -12.33
N ARG A 245 2.09 -17.31 -11.46
CA ARG A 245 1.24 -18.23 -10.70
C ARG A 245 0.50 -17.48 -9.58
N ASP A 246 -0.71 -17.94 -9.26
CA ASP A 246 -1.43 -17.51 -8.06
C ASP A 246 -0.75 -18.08 -6.81
N ARG A 247 0.00 -17.23 -6.13
CA ARG A 247 0.75 -17.58 -4.94
C ARG A 247 0.81 -16.41 -3.98
N PHE A 248 0.62 -16.67 -2.69
CA PHE A 248 0.85 -15.67 -1.66
C PHE A 248 2.26 -15.84 -1.06
N PRO A 249 3.04 -14.75 -0.85
CA PRO A 249 2.77 -13.33 -1.16
C PRO A 249 3.51 -12.86 -2.44
N GLN A 250 3.15 -13.39 -3.62
CA GLN A 250 3.87 -13.17 -4.89
C GLN A 250 4.08 -11.71 -5.29
N GLY A 251 3.24 -10.78 -4.80
CA GLY A 251 3.36 -9.34 -5.06
C GLY A 251 4.50 -8.64 -4.31
N TYR A 252 5.17 -9.30 -3.37
CA TYR A 252 6.25 -8.70 -2.58
C TYR A 252 7.53 -8.51 -3.41
N TYR A 253 8.19 -7.35 -3.32
CA TYR A 253 9.25 -6.96 -4.25
C TYR A 253 10.46 -7.90 -4.27
N ARG A 254 10.90 -8.44 -3.12
CA ARG A 254 11.99 -9.44 -3.06
C ARG A 254 11.61 -10.74 -3.77
N LEU A 255 10.34 -11.13 -3.73
CA LEU A 255 9.83 -12.34 -4.39
C LEU A 255 9.59 -12.11 -5.89
N VAL A 256 9.22 -10.89 -6.29
CA VAL A 256 9.19 -10.47 -7.69
C VAL A 256 10.62 -10.48 -8.26
N ALA A 257 11.61 -9.97 -7.52
CA ALA A 257 13.01 -10.01 -7.93
C ALA A 257 13.49 -11.44 -8.19
N LYS A 258 13.18 -12.36 -7.27
CA LYS A 258 13.49 -13.77 -7.42
C LYS A 258 12.76 -14.41 -8.59
N ALA A 259 11.48 -14.11 -8.78
CA ALA A 259 10.68 -14.73 -9.83
C ALA A 259 11.06 -14.24 -11.24
N LEU A 260 11.28 -12.92 -11.43
CA LEU A 260 11.55 -12.32 -12.74
C LEU A 260 13.02 -12.38 -13.14
N TYR A 261 13.93 -12.13 -12.20
CA TYR A 261 15.36 -11.94 -12.46
C TYR A 261 16.24 -13.02 -11.83
N ASP A 262 15.65 -14.00 -11.13
CA ASP A 262 16.36 -15.03 -10.36
C ASP A 262 17.30 -14.48 -9.26
N LYS A 263 17.08 -13.24 -8.84
CA LYS A 263 17.88 -12.57 -7.79
C LYS A 263 17.24 -12.71 -6.42
N THR A 264 17.98 -13.26 -5.47
CA THR A 264 17.62 -13.24 -4.04
C THR A 264 18.17 -11.96 -3.43
N LEU A 265 17.29 -11.02 -3.11
CA LEU A 265 17.68 -9.77 -2.45
C LEU A 265 17.89 -10.01 -0.96
N ALA A 266 19.00 -9.55 -0.39
CA ALA A 266 19.24 -9.54 1.04
C ALA A 266 18.36 -8.49 1.76
N GLU A 267 18.41 -8.44 3.09
CA GLU A 267 17.91 -7.30 3.86
C GLU A 267 18.56 -5.99 3.38
N GLY A 268 17.80 -4.90 3.34
CA GLY A 268 18.25 -3.59 2.85
C GLY A 268 18.39 -3.46 1.33
N ALA A 269 18.57 -4.56 0.59
CA ALA A 269 18.70 -4.52 -0.87
C ALA A 269 17.41 -4.08 -1.56
N ILE A 270 17.53 -3.17 -2.53
CA ILE A 270 16.41 -2.58 -3.28
C ILE A 270 16.39 -3.04 -4.74
N LEU A 271 15.19 -3.04 -5.34
CA LEU A 271 14.98 -3.50 -6.71
C LEU A 271 15.66 -2.56 -7.74
N GLU A 272 15.69 -1.26 -7.43
CA GLU A 272 16.20 -0.21 -8.30
C GLU A 272 17.71 -0.36 -8.54
N GLU A 273 18.46 -0.79 -7.53
CA GLU A 273 19.89 -1.04 -7.62
C GLU A 273 20.18 -2.40 -8.25
N GLU A 274 19.59 -3.45 -7.68
CA GLU A 274 19.91 -4.83 -8.01
C GLU A 274 19.36 -5.28 -9.36
N CYS A 275 18.16 -4.84 -9.72
CA CYS A 275 17.47 -5.29 -10.92
C CYS A 275 17.29 -4.18 -11.97
N LYS A 276 17.74 -2.95 -11.67
CA LYS A 276 17.44 -1.75 -12.49
C LYS A 276 15.95 -1.64 -12.80
N ALA A 277 15.12 -1.95 -11.80
CA ALA A 277 13.66 -1.98 -11.91
C ALA A 277 13.00 -1.28 -10.73
N VAL A 278 11.84 -0.65 -10.95
CA VAL A 278 11.01 -0.10 -9.87
C VAL A 278 9.60 -0.67 -9.93
N LEU A 279 9.06 -1.11 -8.78
CA LEU A 279 7.77 -1.77 -8.68
C LEU A 279 6.69 -0.86 -8.08
N PHE A 280 5.59 -0.62 -8.79
CA PHE A 280 4.41 0.09 -8.29
C PHE A 280 3.17 -0.79 -8.33
N ASN A 281 2.31 -0.68 -7.32
CA ASN A 281 0.99 -1.32 -7.35
C ASN A 281 0.06 -0.61 -8.35
N CYS A 282 -0.78 -1.36 -9.06
CA CYS A 282 -1.68 -0.82 -10.09
C CYS A 282 -2.65 0.25 -9.56
N SER A 283 -3.19 0.11 -8.34
CA SER A 283 -4.00 1.15 -7.70
C SER A 283 -3.20 2.44 -7.48
N THR A 284 -1.91 2.32 -7.14
CA THR A 284 -0.99 3.49 -7.03
C THR A 284 -0.85 4.20 -8.37
N ILE A 285 -0.63 3.44 -9.44
CA ILE A 285 -0.52 3.99 -10.79
C ILE A 285 -1.83 4.68 -11.23
N TYR A 286 -2.98 4.08 -10.94
CA TYR A 286 -4.28 4.69 -11.18
C TYR A 286 -4.43 6.05 -10.48
N ALA A 287 -4.04 6.14 -9.19
CA ALA A 287 -4.10 7.39 -8.45
C ALA A 287 -3.11 8.44 -8.98
N ILE A 288 -1.94 8.02 -9.45
CA ILE A 288 -0.98 8.91 -10.15
C ILE A 288 -1.63 9.48 -11.41
N TRP A 289 -2.22 8.64 -12.26
CA TRP A 289 -2.83 9.14 -13.49
C TRP A 289 -3.98 10.10 -13.21
N ARG A 290 -4.80 9.86 -12.19
CA ARG A 290 -5.82 10.83 -11.75
C ARG A 290 -5.25 12.17 -11.31
N ALA A 291 -4.14 12.17 -10.59
CA ALA A 291 -3.47 13.41 -10.20
C ALA A 291 -2.95 14.17 -11.43
N LEU A 292 -2.40 13.43 -12.41
CA LEU A 292 -1.82 13.98 -13.63
C LEU A 292 -2.88 14.40 -14.66
N ALA A 293 -3.93 13.64 -14.90
CA ALA A 293 -4.94 13.92 -15.90
C ALA A 293 -6.05 14.82 -15.34
N ASP A 294 -6.54 14.56 -14.13
CA ASP A 294 -7.78 15.18 -13.63
C ASP A 294 -7.56 16.26 -12.59
N ASN A 295 -6.30 16.53 -12.23
CA ASN A 295 -5.95 17.26 -11.01
C ASN A 295 -6.74 16.70 -9.83
N MET A 296 -6.73 15.38 -9.62
CA MET A 296 -7.47 14.78 -8.50
C MET A 296 -6.49 14.20 -7.49
N PRO A 297 -6.40 14.74 -6.25
CA PRO A 297 -5.48 14.22 -5.26
C PRO A 297 -6.00 12.91 -4.67
N MET A 298 -5.15 12.22 -3.91
CA MET A 298 -5.53 10.97 -3.25
C MET A 298 -6.54 11.25 -2.14
N THR A 299 -7.81 11.03 -2.47
CA THR A 299 -8.99 11.40 -1.68
C THR A 299 -9.89 10.23 -1.39
N GLU A 300 -9.79 9.18 -2.20
CA GLU A 300 -10.59 7.98 -2.11
C GLU A 300 -9.75 6.76 -2.47
N ARG A 301 -10.24 5.59 -2.07
CA ARG A 301 -9.62 4.30 -2.35
C ARG A 301 -10.70 3.24 -2.57
N ILE A 302 -10.40 2.27 -3.44
CA ILE A 302 -11.19 1.04 -3.54
C ILE A 302 -10.72 0.07 -2.45
N VAL A 303 -11.67 -0.38 -1.64
CA VAL A 303 -11.45 -1.28 -0.52
C VAL A 303 -12.27 -2.56 -0.74
N SER A 304 -11.64 -3.72 -0.56
CA SER A 304 -12.31 -5.01 -0.61
C SER A 304 -13.02 -5.27 0.72
N VAL A 305 -14.32 -5.58 0.70
CA VAL A 305 -15.02 -6.07 1.90
C VAL A 305 -15.00 -7.59 1.85
N CYS A 306 -14.16 -8.19 2.69
CA CYS A 306 -13.87 -9.62 2.66
C CYS A 306 -14.48 -10.34 3.87
N THR A 307 -14.81 -11.61 3.68
CA THR A 307 -14.94 -12.57 4.77
C THR A 307 -13.67 -13.40 4.90
N ASP A 308 -13.66 -14.38 5.81
CA ASP A 308 -12.63 -15.42 5.90
C ASP A 308 -12.59 -16.42 4.72
N SER A 309 -13.50 -16.27 3.76
CA SER A 309 -13.76 -17.28 2.72
C SER A 309 -13.93 -16.68 1.32
N TYR A 310 -14.36 -15.41 1.18
CA TYR A 310 -14.57 -14.77 -0.12
C TYR A 310 -14.62 -13.24 -0.02
N CYS A 311 -14.48 -12.56 -1.17
CA CYS A 311 -14.80 -11.13 -1.30
C CYS A 311 -16.30 -10.94 -1.49
N ARG A 312 -16.96 -10.10 -0.70
CA ARG A 312 -18.38 -9.75 -0.89
C ARG A 312 -18.55 -8.72 -2.00
N ASN A 313 -17.93 -7.57 -1.84
CA ASN A 313 -18.02 -6.42 -2.73
C ASN A 313 -16.72 -5.59 -2.65
N ASN A 314 -16.53 -4.71 -3.62
CA ASN A 314 -15.53 -3.65 -3.55
C ASN A 314 -16.24 -2.31 -3.41
N VAL A 315 -15.74 -1.47 -2.51
CA VAL A 315 -16.33 -0.16 -2.23
C VAL A 315 -15.32 0.93 -2.56
N LEU A 316 -15.74 1.93 -3.33
CA LEU A 316 -15.02 3.19 -3.48
C LEU A 316 -15.41 4.10 -2.32
N VAL A 317 -14.44 4.40 -1.47
CA VAL A 317 -14.68 5.14 -0.22
C VAL A 317 -13.74 6.34 -0.12
N PRO A 318 -14.23 7.50 0.34
CA PRO A 318 -13.35 8.57 0.79
C PRO A 318 -12.37 8.06 1.84
N ILE A 319 -11.10 8.45 1.73
CA ILE A 319 -10.11 8.17 2.76
C ILE A 319 -10.56 8.84 4.06
N GLY A 320 -10.39 8.14 5.17
CA GLY A 320 -10.89 8.53 6.48
C GLY A 320 -12.27 7.99 6.82
N THR A 321 -12.96 7.31 5.90
CA THR A 321 -14.25 6.66 6.18
C THR A 321 -14.08 5.64 7.32
N PRO A 322 -14.89 5.72 8.39
CA PRO A 322 -14.88 4.72 9.45
C PRO A 322 -15.24 3.32 8.95
N LEU A 323 -14.65 2.26 9.53
CA LEU A 323 -14.97 0.88 9.15
C LEU A 323 -16.45 0.55 9.35
N SER A 324 -17.08 1.09 10.39
CA SER A 324 -18.50 0.92 10.68
C SER A 324 -19.39 1.33 9.50
N GLU A 325 -19.07 2.43 8.80
CA GLU A 325 -19.84 2.88 7.63
C GLU A 325 -19.71 1.92 6.44
N ILE A 326 -18.52 1.33 6.25
CA ILE A 326 -18.26 0.33 5.21
C ILE A 326 -18.98 -0.98 5.50
N ILE A 327 -18.93 -1.42 6.75
CA ILE A 327 -19.57 -2.64 7.21
C ILE A 327 -21.10 -2.51 7.07
N ASN A 328 -21.65 -1.38 7.49
CA ASN A 328 -23.09 -1.12 7.40
C ASN A 328 -23.57 -1.06 5.95
N SER A 329 -22.80 -0.45 5.04
CA SER A 329 -23.19 -0.39 3.62
C SER A 329 -23.06 -1.73 2.90
N GLY A 330 -22.05 -2.54 3.23
CA GLY A 330 -21.75 -3.80 2.51
C GLY A 330 -22.36 -5.06 3.10
N ILE A 331 -22.66 -5.10 4.40
CA ILE A 331 -23.04 -6.32 5.13
C ILE A 331 -24.39 -6.18 5.86
N GLY A 332 -24.82 -4.97 6.20
CA GLY A 332 -26.11 -4.67 6.85
C GLY A 332 -26.08 -4.78 8.38
N SER A 333 -25.30 -5.70 8.96
CA SER A 333 -25.00 -5.73 10.40
C SER A 333 -23.72 -6.54 10.68
N THR A 334 -22.92 -6.09 11.64
CA THR A 334 -21.78 -6.85 12.17
C THR A 334 -22.27 -8.01 13.03
N PRO A 335 -21.93 -9.28 12.73
CA PRO A 335 -22.25 -10.38 13.62
C PRO A 335 -21.55 -10.20 14.97
N VAL A 336 -22.29 -10.37 16.07
CA VAL A 336 -21.89 -10.03 17.46
C VAL A 336 -20.58 -10.71 17.93
N ASN A 337 -20.10 -11.74 17.24
CA ASN A 337 -18.93 -12.54 17.65
C ASN A 337 -17.78 -12.58 16.62
N ASP A 338 -17.88 -11.83 15.52
CA ASP A 338 -16.84 -11.85 14.48
C ASP A 338 -15.71 -10.87 14.79
N ARG A 339 -14.52 -11.18 14.30
CA ARG A 339 -13.34 -10.29 14.34
C ARG A 339 -13.43 -9.33 13.18
N ILE A 340 -13.21 -8.04 13.45
CA ILE A 340 -13.07 -7.00 12.41
C ILE A 340 -11.58 -6.74 12.25
N ILE A 341 -11.08 -6.91 11.02
CA ILE A 341 -9.67 -6.76 10.69
C ILE A 341 -9.53 -5.53 9.79
N TRP A 342 -8.74 -4.57 10.27
CA TRP A 342 -8.26 -3.42 9.52
C TRP A 342 -7.16 -3.87 8.56
N GLY A 343 -7.52 -4.10 7.29
CA GLY A 343 -6.63 -4.63 6.27
C GLY A 343 -7.04 -6.02 5.74
N ASN A 344 -6.07 -6.72 5.15
CA ASN A 344 -6.27 -8.04 4.57
C ASN A 344 -6.33 -9.12 5.65
N CYS A 345 -6.82 -10.31 5.30
CA CYS A 345 -7.04 -11.38 6.27
C CYS A 345 -5.76 -11.91 6.95
N LEU A 346 -4.61 -11.89 6.26
CA LEU A 346 -3.34 -12.41 6.78
C LEU A 346 -2.42 -11.33 7.36
N THR A 347 -2.50 -10.11 6.83
CA THR A 347 -1.59 -9.00 7.14
C THR A 347 -2.26 -7.85 7.90
N GLY A 348 -3.59 -7.88 8.03
CA GLY A 348 -4.35 -6.85 8.73
C GLY A 348 -4.32 -7.01 10.25
N ILE A 349 -4.78 -5.96 10.93
CA ILE A 349 -4.76 -5.86 12.39
C ILE A 349 -6.20 -5.87 12.91
N GLU A 350 -6.49 -6.68 13.92
CA GLU A 350 -7.81 -6.70 14.54
C GLU A 350 -8.11 -5.36 15.23
N THR A 351 -9.34 -4.87 15.08
CA THR A 351 -9.85 -3.70 15.80
C THR A 351 -11.16 -4.01 16.48
N ASN A 352 -11.33 -3.47 17.69
CA ASN A 352 -12.57 -3.53 18.45
C ASN A 352 -13.36 -2.21 18.41
N ASP A 353 -12.85 -1.20 17.70
CA ASP A 353 -13.48 0.12 17.54
C ASP A 353 -13.66 0.46 16.05
N PRO A 354 -14.61 -0.20 15.35
CA PRO A 354 -14.88 0.09 13.95
C PRO A 354 -15.48 1.49 13.74
N GLU A 355 -15.98 2.16 14.77
CA GLU A 355 -16.58 3.49 14.68
C GLU A 355 -15.53 4.59 14.56
N ASN A 356 -14.38 4.43 15.20
CA ASN A 356 -13.28 5.39 15.13
C ASN A 356 -12.03 4.88 14.39
N THR A 357 -12.03 3.64 13.92
CA THR A 357 -10.98 3.14 13.01
C THR A 357 -11.27 3.60 11.58
N PRO A 358 -10.41 4.41 10.94
CA PRO A 358 -10.64 4.88 9.57
C PRO A 358 -9.96 4.00 8.52
N VAL A 359 -10.48 4.01 7.30
CA VAL A 359 -9.72 3.65 6.10
C VAL A 359 -8.62 4.67 5.88
N ILE A 360 -7.37 4.21 5.77
CA ILE A 360 -6.23 5.07 5.44
C ILE A 360 -5.77 4.80 4.00
N LYS A 361 -4.80 5.60 3.51
CA LYS A 361 -4.30 5.51 2.12
C LYS A 361 -3.90 4.10 1.68
N ILE A 362 -3.45 3.26 2.61
CA ILE A 362 -2.95 1.92 2.32
C ILE A 362 -3.94 0.79 2.61
N THR A 363 -5.10 1.06 3.22
CA THR A 363 -6.09 0.03 3.57
C THR A 363 -6.71 -0.55 2.29
N SER A 364 -6.28 -1.75 1.88
CA SER A 364 -6.80 -2.45 0.68
C SER A 364 -8.06 -3.26 0.92
N ALA A 365 -8.30 -3.64 2.17
CA ALA A 365 -9.43 -4.47 2.56
C ALA A 365 -9.92 -4.16 3.98
N VAL A 366 -11.17 -4.54 4.24
CA VAL A 366 -11.75 -4.73 5.57
C VAL A 366 -12.22 -6.17 5.62
N THR A 367 -11.69 -6.95 6.54
CA THR A 367 -12.01 -8.38 6.64
C THR A 367 -12.84 -8.65 7.88
N ILE A 368 -13.96 -9.37 7.72
CA ILE A 368 -14.76 -9.89 8.83
C ILE A 368 -14.61 -11.39 8.86
N ALA A 369 -14.03 -11.91 9.94
CA ALA A 369 -13.76 -13.33 10.09
C ALA A 369 -14.44 -13.86 11.37
N PRO A 370 -15.03 -15.07 11.34
CA PRO A 370 -15.48 -15.75 12.54
C PRO A 370 -14.34 -15.84 13.56
N ARG A 371 -14.66 -15.62 14.84
CA ARG A 371 -13.72 -15.87 15.92
C ARG A 371 -13.62 -17.37 16.17
N ASN A 372 -12.90 -18.08 15.30
CA ASN A 372 -12.63 -19.51 15.47
C ASN A 372 -11.61 -19.70 16.60
N PHE A 373 -11.98 -20.45 17.64
CA PHE A 373 -11.08 -20.81 18.73
C PHE A 373 -10.19 -21.97 18.30
N ILE A 374 -9.03 -21.66 17.70
CA ILE A 374 -7.96 -22.65 17.56
C ILE A 374 -7.28 -22.74 18.94
N PRO A 375 -7.33 -23.90 19.63
CA PRO A 375 -6.68 -24.04 20.92
C PRO A 375 -5.19 -23.74 20.78
N LYS A 376 -4.68 -22.79 21.58
CA LYS A 376 -3.24 -22.52 21.64
C LYS A 376 -2.56 -23.66 22.40
N THR A 377 -1.84 -24.51 21.68
CA THR A 377 -1.05 -25.60 22.26
C THR A 377 0.45 -25.34 22.06
N PRO A 378 1.34 -26.02 22.80
CA PRO A 378 2.77 -26.01 22.48
C PRO A 378 3.06 -26.46 21.05
N CYS A 379 4.23 -26.06 20.53
CA CYS A 379 4.68 -26.46 19.21
C CYS A 379 4.81 -27.99 19.11
N ILE A 380 4.24 -28.58 18.07
CA ILE A 380 4.35 -30.03 17.78
C ILE A 380 5.44 -30.38 16.76
N HIS A 381 6.29 -29.40 16.41
CA HIS A 381 7.41 -29.55 15.46
C HIS A 381 7.03 -30.17 14.09
N CYS A 382 5.83 -29.89 13.58
CA CYS A 382 5.32 -30.44 12.32
C CYS A 382 6.01 -29.91 11.04
N GLY A 383 6.82 -28.86 11.12
CA GLY A 383 7.56 -28.30 9.96
C GLY A 383 6.75 -27.45 8.97
N LEU A 384 5.41 -27.42 9.04
CA LEU A 384 4.56 -26.70 8.08
C LEU A 384 4.93 -25.21 7.91
N CYS A 385 5.31 -24.54 9.00
CA CYS A 385 5.72 -23.13 8.95
C CYS A 385 7.01 -22.91 8.12
N SER A 386 7.94 -23.86 8.11
CA SER A 386 9.21 -23.81 7.35
C SER A 386 9.05 -24.23 5.89
N GLU A 387 8.10 -25.14 5.62
CA GLU A 387 7.72 -25.52 4.26
C GLU A 387 7.01 -24.38 3.53
N THR A 388 6.15 -23.65 4.23
CA THR A 388 5.35 -22.57 3.64
C THR A 388 6.07 -21.22 3.59
N CYS A 389 7.08 -21.00 4.44
CA CYS A 389 7.76 -19.70 4.53
C CYS A 389 8.33 -19.27 3.17
N PRO A 390 7.87 -18.14 2.59
CA PRO A 390 8.32 -17.70 1.27
C PRO A 390 9.80 -17.29 1.25
N MET A 391 10.33 -16.88 2.41
CA MET A 391 11.73 -16.51 2.61
C MET A 391 12.61 -17.70 3.00
N SER A 392 12.05 -18.91 3.04
CA SER A 392 12.77 -20.13 3.43
C SER A 392 13.36 -20.12 4.84
N LEU A 393 12.80 -19.30 5.73
CA LEU A 393 13.16 -19.30 7.16
C LEU A 393 12.67 -20.58 7.84
N SER A 394 13.14 -20.78 9.07
CA SER A 394 12.63 -21.76 10.04
C SER A 394 11.82 -21.05 11.14
N PRO A 395 10.56 -20.65 10.90
CA PRO A 395 9.86 -19.72 11.78
C PRO A 395 9.67 -20.25 13.20
N ASN A 396 9.50 -21.57 13.37
CA ASN A 396 9.41 -22.20 14.68
C ASN A 396 10.70 -22.01 15.50
N ILE A 397 11.87 -22.14 14.87
CA ILE A 397 13.18 -21.97 15.53
C ILE A 397 13.38 -20.51 15.91
N VAL A 398 13.15 -19.59 14.96
CA VAL A 398 13.27 -18.15 15.20
C VAL A 398 12.33 -17.71 16.32
N TYR A 399 11.08 -18.16 16.30
CA TYR A 399 10.11 -17.87 17.37
C TYR A 399 10.60 -18.37 18.73
N GLU A 400 11.09 -19.61 18.80
CA GLU A 400 11.60 -20.21 20.04
C GLU A 400 12.82 -19.44 20.59
N MET A 401 13.74 -19.03 19.73
CA MET A 401 14.87 -18.17 20.13
C MET A 401 14.39 -16.83 20.69
N LEU A 402 13.39 -16.20 20.06
CA LEU A 402 12.87 -14.90 20.49
C LEU A 402 12.16 -14.98 21.84
N ILE A 403 11.33 -16.00 22.08
CA ILE A 403 10.67 -16.18 23.40
C ILE A 403 11.67 -16.50 24.53
N GLN A 404 12.85 -17.02 24.19
CA GLN A 404 13.95 -17.26 25.13
C GLN A 404 14.88 -16.04 25.31
N GLY A 405 14.61 -14.92 24.62
CA GLY A 405 15.45 -13.72 24.66
C GLY A 405 16.76 -13.83 23.88
N LEU A 406 16.90 -14.83 23.00
CA LEU A 406 18.10 -15.09 22.19
C LEU A 406 18.08 -14.32 20.87
N SER A 407 17.88 -13.00 20.93
CA SER A 407 17.71 -12.13 19.76
C SER A 407 18.88 -12.17 18.78
N GLN A 408 20.11 -12.25 19.27
CA GLN A 408 21.31 -12.34 18.42
C GLN A 408 21.31 -13.62 17.57
N LYS A 409 21.02 -14.77 18.20
CA LYS A 409 20.91 -16.05 17.48
C LYS A 409 19.74 -16.06 16.50
N ALA A 410 18.63 -15.42 16.86
CA ALA A 410 17.50 -15.26 15.96
C ALA A 410 17.86 -14.42 14.72
N ALA A 411 18.76 -13.43 14.84
CA ALA A 411 19.28 -12.68 13.70
C ALA A 411 20.21 -13.54 12.84
N GLU A 412 21.12 -14.30 13.46
CA GLU A 412 22.05 -15.22 12.77
C GLU A 412 21.32 -16.32 11.99
N GLU A 413 20.16 -16.76 12.48
CA GLU A 413 19.26 -17.72 11.80
C GLU A 413 18.41 -17.06 10.69
N GLY A 414 18.66 -15.79 10.36
CA GLY A 414 17.97 -15.05 9.30
C GLY A 414 16.60 -14.50 9.70
N GLY A 415 16.29 -14.39 11.00
CA GLY A 415 15.01 -13.87 11.47
C GLY A 415 14.68 -12.46 10.97
N ARG A 416 15.68 -11.67 10.60
CA ARG A 416 15.54 -10.33 10.02
C ARG A 416 15.04 -10.32 8.56
N ASP A 417 15.15 -11.44 7.85
CA ASP A 417 14.59 -11.58 6.51
C ASP A 417 13.06 -11.76 6.48
N CYS A 418 12.40 -11.79 7.63
CA CYS A 418 10.95 -11.93 7.69
C CYS A 418 10.24 -10.73 7.02
N ILE A 419 9.34 -11.06 6.09
CA ILE A 419 8.54 -10.09 5.34
C ILE A 419 7.14 -9.87 5.93
N ALA A 420 6.91 -10.29 7.18
CA ALA A 420 5.65 -10.12 7.91
C ALA A 420 4.37 -10.64 7.21
N CYS A 421 4.50 -11.66 6.36
CA CYS A 421 3.36 -12.17 5.57
C CYS A 421 2.31 -12.98 6.34
N GLY A 422 2.55 -13.35 7.61
CA GLY A 422 1.57 -14.07 8.43
C GLY A 422 1.32 -15.55 8.07
N THR A 423 1.89 -16.07 6.97
CA THR A 423 1.65 -17.44 6.50
C THR A 423 1.97 -18.50 7.56
N CYS A 424 3.06 -18.31 8.32
CA CYS A 424 3.48 -19.24 9.36
C CYS A 424 2.48 -19.33 10.51
N SER A 425 1.91 -18.20 10.94
CA SER A 425 0.85 -18.15 11.95
C SER A 425 -0.42 -18.83 11.46
N PHE A 426 -0.80 -18.55 10.22
CA PHE A 426 -2.03 -19.07 9.64
C PHE A 426 -2.01 -20.61 9.52
N ILE A 427 -0.90 -21.19 9.04
CA ILE A 427 -0.81 -22.65 8.79
C ILE A 427 -0.60 -23.46 10.07
N CYS A 428 -0.32 -22.81 11.22
CA CYS A 428 0.10 -23.50 12.43
C CYS A 428 -1.07 -24.29 13.06
N PRO A 429 -1.02 -25.63 13.10
CA PRO A 429 -2.10 -26.43 13.69
C PRO A 429 -2.20 -26.27 15.21
N ALA A 430 -1.13 -25.77 15.86
CA ALA A 430 -1.08 -25.49 17.29
C ALA A 430 -1.62 -24.09 17.66
N GLY A 431 -2.09 -23.31 16.67
CA GLY A 431 -2.62 -21.96 16.90
C GLY A 431 -1.59 -20.92 17.37
N ILE A 432 -0.29 -21.17 17.12
CA ILE A 432 0.80 -20.27 17.52
C ILE A 432 0.89 -19.13 16.50
N ASP A 433 0.77 -17.90 16.98
CA ASP A 433 0.95 -16.70 16.16
C ASP A 433 2.44 -16.32 16.04
N LEU A 434 3.17 -17.10 15.23
CA LEU A 434 4.60 -16.94 15.01
C LEU A 434 4.96 -15.53 14.48
N ALA A 435 4.17 -15.01 13.54
CA ALA A 435 4.41 -13.71 12.91
C ALA A 435 4.32 -12.55 13.90
N SER A 436 3.45 -12.61 14.90
CA SER A 436 3.32 -11.56 15.92
C SER A 436 4.61 -11.28 16.70
N MET A 437 5.50 -12.27 16.82
CA MET A 437 6.81 -12.12 17.48
C MET A 437 7.93 -11.84 16.46
N ILE A 438 7.93 -12.54 15.33
CA ILE A 438 9.03 -12.46 14.35
C ILE A 438 8.97 -11.15 13.55
N ALA A 439 7.78 -10.69 13.15
CA ALA A 439 7.64 -9.50 12.31
C ALA A 439 8.11 -8.21 13.01
N PRO A 440 7.78 -7.95 14.29
CA PRO A 440 8.36 -6.83 15.02
C PRO A 440 9.88 -6.96 15.16
N PHE A 441 10.41 -8.14 15.46
CA PHE A 441 11.86 -8.37 15.55
C PHE A 441 12.59 -8.05 14.23
N ALA A 442 12.01 -8.48 13.10
CA ALA A 442 12.54 -8.17 11.76
C ALA A 442 12.40 -6.69 11.38
N SER A 443 11.51 -5.96 12.04
CA SER A 443 11.34 -4.52 11.82
C SER A 443 12.21 -3.70 12.77
N ALA A 444 12.52 -4.20 13.97
CA ALA A 444 13.20 -3.46 15.03
C ALA A 444 14.67 -3.12 14.77
N GLY A 445 15.34 -3.76 13.81
CA GLY A 445 16.65 -3.28 13.35
C GLY A 445 16.66 -2.75 11.92
N ARG A 446 15.48 -2.44 11.37
CA ARG A 446 15.34 -1.34 10.42
C ARG A 446 15.19 -0.11 11.29
N ILE A 447 15.94 0.97 11.04
CA ILE A 447 15.85 2.17 11.89
C ILE A 447 14.54 2.87 11.59
N ILE A 448 13.51 2.37 12.26
CA ILE A 448 12.14 2.82 12.20
C ILE A 448 11.74 2.99 13.66
N GLU A 449 11.73 4.23 14.15
CA GLU A 449 10.82 4.55 15.24
C GLU A 449 9.40 4.18 14.77
N GLU A 450 8.85 3.05 15.21
CA GLU A 450 7.39 2.76 15.29
C GLU A 450 6.49 3.09 14.07
N ASN A 451 7.04 3.20 12.85
CA ASN A 451 6.39 3.90 11.74
C ASN A 451 5.70 3.01 10.68
N SER A 452 5.76 1.68 10.80
CA SER A 452 5.05 0.78 9.88
C SER A 452 3.54 0.79 10.13
N LEU A 453 2.78 1.05 9.05
CA LEU A 453 1.32 1.21 9.13
C LEU A 453 0.55 -0.11 9.24
N LEU A 454 1.18 -1.26 8.97
CA LEU A 454 0.56 -2.60 8.96
C LEU A 454 1.30 -3.62 9.84
N HIS A 455 2.13 -3.18 10.78
CA HIS A 455 2.75 -4.07 11.76
C HIS A 455 2.17 -3.85 13.15
N ASN A 456 1.99 -4.96 13.86
CA ASN A 456 1.46 -4.96 15.21
C ASN A 456 2.59 -4.57 16.17
N THR A 457 2.71 -3.28 16.51
CA THR A 457 3.66 -2.81 17.52
C THR A 457 2.98 -2.81 18.88
N SER A 458 2.86 -3.99 19.49
CA SER A 458 2.56 -4.12 20.92
C SER A 458 3.70 -4.88 21.58
N PHE A 459 4.84 -4.19 21.75
CA PHE A 459 5.93 -4.69 22.59
C PHE A 459 6.44 -3.55 23.48
N SER A 460 6.09 -3.59 24.76
CA SER A 460 6.70 -2.74 25.79
C SER A 460 7.98 -3.41 26.27
N SER A 461 9.15 -2.89 25.88
CA SER A 461 10.41 -3.23 26.54
C SER A 461 11.19 -1.97 26.88
N GLY A 462 11.59 -1.87 28.15
CA GLY A 462 12.18 -0.69 28.77
C GLY A 462 13.57 -0.31 28.24
N SER A 463 13.89 0.94 28.54
CA SER A 463 15.15 1.67 28.38
C SER A 463 16.42 0.83 28.21
N HIS A 464 17.10 0.98 27.06
CA HIS A 464 18.54 0.75 26.94
C HIS A 464 19.22 1.83 26.09
N LYS A 465 20.46 2.11 26.49
CA LYS A 465 21.26 3.30 26.20
C LYS A 465 21.79 3.37 24.77
N GLU A 466 21.94 4.61 24.29
CA GLU A 466 22.58 5.04 23.06
C GLU A 466 24.01 4.50 22.93
N GLY A 467 24.29 3.86 21.79
CA GLY A 467 25.61 3.59 21.25
C GLY A 467 25.56 3.83 19.74
N GLU A 468 26.53 4.56 19.21
CA GLU A 468 26.68 4.85 17.78
C GLU A 468 26.97 3.54 17.02
N GLU A 469 26.03 3.11 16.18
CA GLU A 469 26.25 2.05 15.19
C GLU A 469 25.83 2.57 13.80
N ASP A 470 26.71 2.34 12.81
CA ASP A 470 26.59 2.82 11.43
C ASP A 470 25.32 2.31 10.73
N ILE A 471 24.55 3.26 10.18
CA ILE A 471 23.19 3.08 9.68
C ILE A 471 23.21 2.96 8.16
N ILE A 472 22.83 1.79 7.61
CA ILE A 472 22.75 1.60 6.15
C ILE A 472 21.45 0.89 5.79
N GLY A 473 20.51 1.62 5.18
CA GLY A 473 19.29 1.05 4.57
C GLY A 473 18.10 2.01 4.42
N GLU A 474 17.97 3.00 5.32
CA GLU A 474 16.80 3.90 5.33
C GLU A 474 17.14 5.40 5.48
N LEU A 475 18.37 5.76 5.87
CA LEU A 475 18.85 7.15 5.78
C LEU A 475 18.74 7.70 4.35
N SER A 476 18.91 6.84 3.34
CA SER A 476 18.89 7.26 1.95
C SER A 476 17.54 7.83 1.55
N LEU A 477 16.39 7.28 1.98
CA LEU A 477 15.07 7.80 1.60
C LEU A 477 14.74 9.17 2.22
N LEU A 478 15.26 9.46 3.41
CA LEU A 478 15.09 10.74 4.10
C LEU A 478 16.01 11.83 3.52
N GLU A 479 17.30 11.51 3.28
CA GLU A 479 18.21 12.36 2.52
C GLU A 479 17.71 12.58 1.06
N GLU A 480 17.06 11.58 0.46
CA GLU A 480 16.42 11.61 -0.86
C GLU A 480 15.11 12.40 -0.92
N PHE A 481 14.52 12.77 0.23
CA PHE A 481 13.28 13.54 0.32
C PHE A 481 13.51 15.03 0.55
N VAL A 482 14.76 15.42 0.85
CA VAL A 482 15.18 16.81 0.90
C VAL A 482 15.12 17.35 -0.53
N GLU A 483 14.54 18.55 -0.70
CA GLU A 483 14.53 19.30 -1.95
C GLU A 483 15.97 19.41 -2.48
N ASP A 484 16.19 19.04 -3.75
CA ASP A 484 17.51 19.18 -4.39
C ASP A 484 17.95 20.65 -4.22
N GLU A 485 19.17 20.91 -3.71
CA GLU A 485 19.64 22.29 -3.43
C GLU A 485 19.65 23.23 -4.66
N ASP A 486 19.44 22.70 -5.86
CA ASP A 486 19.17 23.46 -7.08
C ASP A 486 17.85 24.26 -7.04
N ASP A 487 16.96 23.98 -6.09
CA ASP A 487 15.70 24.72 -5.88
C ASP A 487 15.91 26.17 -5.38
N ARG A 488 17.13 26.56 -4.98
CA ARG A 488 17.43 27.91 -4.46
C ARG A 488 17.93 28.93 -5.50
N LYS A 489 18.13 28.55 -6.76
CA LYS A 489 18.70 29.47 -7.78
C LYS A 489 18.03 29.42 -9.15
N VAL A 490 16.71 29.57 -9.26
CA VAL A 490 16.14 30.10 -10.51
C VAL A 490 14.91 30.95 -10.23
N SER A 491 15.01 32.25 -10.43
CA SER A 491 13.86 33.11 -10.72
C SER A 491 13.41 32.85 -12.16
N ASP A 492 12.65 31.78 -12.39
CA ASP A 492 12.06 31.44 -13.71
C ASP A 492 10.63 32.02 -13.79
N PRO A 493 10.23 32.74 -14.86
CA PRO A 493 8.89 33.33 -14.97
C PRO A 493 7.73 32.32 -15.07
N ASN A 494 7.99 31.01 -15.06
CA ASN A 494 6.96 29.97 -15.01
C ASN A 494 6.73 29.49 -13.57
N GLU A 495 6.01 30.29 -12.77
CA GLU A 495 5.44 29.83 -11.49
C GLU A 495 4.57 28.58 -11.75
N ILE A 496 5.01 27.41 -11.29
CA ILE A 496 4.19 26.19 -11.31
C ILE A 496 3.13 26.34 -10.21
N ASN A 497 1.90 26.68 -10.61
CA ASN A 497 0.75 26.66 -9.71
C ASN A 497 0.40 25.20 -9.36
N LEU A 498 0.94 24.71 -8.25
CA LEU A 498 0.60 23.38 -7.75
C LEU A 498 -0.89 23.33 -7.35
N PRO A 499 -1.67 22.35 -7.85
CA PRO A 499 -3.07 22.20 -7.48
C PRO A 499 -3.22 21.85 -5.99
N PHE A 500 -4.44 21.97 -5.44
CA PHE A 500 -4.84 21.56 -4.07
C PHE A 500 -4.52 22.51 -2.91
N LYS A 501 -3.77 23.59 -3.15
CA LYS A 501 -3.60 24.64 -2.16
C LYS A 501 -4.86 25.51 -2.10
N GLY A 502 -5.62 25.39 -1.01
CA GLY A 502 -6.77 26.25 -0.70
C GLY A 502 -6.40 27.71 -0.45
N GLY A 503 -5.80 28.38 -1.44
CA GLY A 503 -5.51 29.82 -1.43
C GLY A 503 -4.13 30.27 -0.91
N LYS A 504 -3.13 29.39 -0.80
CA LYS A 504 -1.74 29.80 -0.47
C LYS A 504 -0.79 29.53 -1.65
N LYS A 505 0.08 30.48 -2.01
CA LYS A 505 1.13 30.31 -3.03
C LYS A 505 2.28 29.41 -2.49
N VAL A 506 2.96 28.64 -3.35
CA VAL A 506 4.28 28.05 -3.04
C VAL A 506 5.30 29.06 -3.53
#